data_AF-A0A920T7Q0-F1
#
_entry.id   AF-A0A920T7Q0-F1
#
_cell.length_a   1.000
_cell.length_b   1.000
_cell.length_c   1.000
_cell.angle_alpha   90.00
_cell.angle_beta   90.00
_cell.angle_gamma   90.00
#
_symmetry.space_group_name_H-M   'P 1'
#
loop_
_entity.id
_entity.type
_entity.pdbx_description
1 polymer ?
#
loop_
_entity_poly.entity_id
_entity_poly.type
_entity_poly.pdbx_seq_one_letter_code
_entity_poly.pdbx_strand_id
1 'polypeptide(L)'
;MAVLGAKCTVEVPGFFSKVTTVLRSATVLLLLATTSSVARGDEVVELATEIDGLIRRRLAAENVTAAPVADDAEFLRRVFLDLGGRIPPSTRVRRFLADRDPDKRRKVVDELLDSSLYVVHFSNVWRKALLPETQADPQTRVLVPAFEAWLRQKLTDDTSYSEMVREIVTVPLAASRNPREIPGQADRPSPLAFYQAKQIKPENLAASTARTFLGIRIECAQCHDHPFDNWKQNDFWSFAAFFAGMERQGRGGFLAAIREVADRRKLKIPGTETSVGPVFLDGSRPLPTQTRGARQLLADWMITAENSYFAKAAVNRLWSQMFGIGLVDPPDDFTADNPPSHPKLLDLLASEFASHNFDVRHILRSIVASDAYQRTSRQTDPSQQKPRLFSRMAVKGLSPEQIFDSLAQATGYVPAAVDRTSTGPGPSIRFAVSSSICSARFEPSDTATHHDPAGPGTDERWLGLRSHEPGPQPKSHGGCRVSGTGDRRPCRSPVPGGTGAAARCETAGCACCLCRCRWSHQGSGSGPCRRVLGTAQLERVPAQPLRRPGGS
;
A
#
# COMPACT_ATOMS: atom_id res chain seq x y z
N MET A 1 -43.09 79.25 -32.04
CA MET A 1 -43.03 80.05 -30.80
C MET A 1 -43.13 79.07 -29.64
N ALA A 2 -41.99 78.59 -29.13
CA ALA A 2 -41.41 78.98 -27.83
C ALA A 2 -42.40 78.68 -26.66
N VAL A 3 -42.12 77.83 -25.66
CA VAL A 3 -41.11 78.05 -24.59
C VAL A 3 -41.04 76.81 -23.65
N LEU A 4 -39.79 76.47 -23.25
CA LEU A 4 -39.29 75.74 -22.05
C LEU A 4 -39.54 74.23 -21.84
N GLY A 5 -38.50 73.44 -22.12
CA GLY A 5 -38.23 72.12 -21.52
C GLY A 5 -37.01 72.20 -20.59
N ALA A 6 -37.16 71.75 -19.34
CA ALA A 6 -36.10 71.67 -18.36
C ALA A 6 -35.18 70.46 -18.64
N LYS A 7 -33.87 70.70 -18.68
CA LYS A 7 -32.82 69.67 -18.76
C LYS A 7 -32.33 69.33 -17.35
N CYS A 8 -32.41 68.06 -16.97
CA CYS A 8 -31.59 67.49 -15.91
C CYS A 8 -30.39 66.78 -16.56
N THR A 9 -29.19 67.30 -16.35
CA THR A 9 -27.92 66.65 -16.66
C THR A 9 -27.40 65.96 -15.40
N VAL A 10 -27.23 64.64 -15.44
CA VAL A 10 -26.45 63.88 -14.46
C VAL A 10 -25.14 63.51 -15.12
N GLU A 11 -24.04 64.07 -14.62
CA GLU A 11 -22.68 63.65 -14.95
C GLU A 11 -22.39 62.29 -14.31
N VAL A 12 -21.82 61.36 -15.09
CA VAL A 12 -21.26 60.10 -14.58
C VAL A 12 -19.75 60.12 -14.86
N PRO A 13 -18.88 60.28 -13.84
CA PRO A 13 -17.45 60.12 -14.02
C PRO A 13 -17.01 58.66 -13.78
N GLY A 14 -16.24 58.10 -14.72
CA GLY A 14 -15.26 57.05 -14.41
C GLY A 14 -15.58 55.63 -14.86
N PHE A 15 -15.64 55.37 -16.19
CA PHE A 15 -15.66 54.00 -16.72
C PHE A 15 -14.34 53.56 -17.40
N PHE A 16 -13.40 54.47 -17.68
CA PHE A 16 -12.20 54.15 -18.47
C PHE A 16 -10.94 53.72 -17.68
N SER A 17 -10.94 53.76 -16.33
CA SER A 17 -9.75 53.43 -15.53
C SER A 17 -9.66 51.98 -15.02
N LYS A 18 -10.73 51.17 -15.13
CA LYS A 18 -10.76 49.81 -14.55
C LYS A 18 -10.26 48.71 -15.49
N VAL A 19 -10.24 48.93 -16.80
CA VAL A 19 -9.86 47.91 -17.79
C VAL A 19 -8.33 47.70 -17.83
N THR A 20 -7.54 48.75 -17.61
CA THR A 20 -6.06 48.69 -17.63
C THR A 20 -5.46 48.02 -16.40
N THR A 21 -6.11 48.11 -15.23
CA THR A 21 -5.66 47.46 -13.99
C THR A 21 -5.89 45.95 -14.03
N VAL A 22 -7.02 45.48 -14.57
CA VAL A 22 -7.33 44.04 -14.69
C VAL A 22 -6.35 43.34 -15.66
N LEU A 23 -6.00 43.99 -16.77
CA LEU A 23 -5.00 43.48 -17.72
C LEU A 23 -3.58 43.44 -17.15
N ARG A 24 -3.17 44.44 -16.35
CA ARG A 24 -1.87 44.41 -15.65
C ARG A 24 -1.81 43.35 -14.56
N SER A 25 -2.88 43.16 -13.78
CA SER A 25 -2.95 42.12 -12.74
C SER A 25 -2.95 40.70 -13.32
N ALA A 26 -3.65 40.46 -14.44
CA ALA A 26 -3.63 39.17 -15.13
C ALA A 26 -2.24 38.86 -15.72
N THR A 27 -1.55 39.87 -16.25
CA THR A 27 -0.20 39.72 -16.82
C THR A 27 0.86 39.46 -15.74
N VAL A 28 0.75 40.14 -14.58
CA VAL A 28 1.64 39.91 -13.42
C VAL A 28 1.40 38.52 -12.80
N LEU A 29 0.14 38.07 -12.69
CA LEU A 29 -0.18 36.73 -12.19
C LEU A 29 0.30 35.62 -13.15
N LEU A 30 0.19 35.84 -14.46
CA LEU A 30 0.70 34.93 -15.48
C LEU A 30 2.23 34.87 -15.48
N LEU A 31 2.90 36.02 -15.35
CA LEU A 31 4.37 36.11 -15.23
C LEU A 31 4.87 35.40 -13.96
N LEU A 32 4.23 35.62 -12.80
CA LEU A 32 4.58 34.96 -11.53
C LEU A 32 4.37 33.44 -11.60
N ALA A 33 3.27 32.98 -12.21
CA ALA A 33 3.01 31.55 -12.40
C ALA A 33 4.04 30.89 -13.34
N THR A 34 4.46 31.59 -14.41
CA THR A 34 5.51 31.08 -15.31
C THR A 34 6.87 31.02 -14.64
N THR A 35 7.24 32.00 -13.81
CA THR A 35 8.52 32.00 -13.10
C THR A 35 8.61 30.88 -12.06
N SER A 36 7.53 30.59 -11.33
CA SER A 36 7.51 29.51 -10.34
C SER A 36 7.55 28.11 -10.98
N SER A 37 6.90 27.94 -12.14
CA SER A 37 6.95 26.66 -12.88
C SER A 37 8.31 26.39 -13.52
N VAL A 38 9.01 27.44 -14.00
CA VAL A 38 10.36 27.30 -14.58
C VAL A 38 11.38 27.01 -13.48
N ALA A 39 11.37 27.76 -12.38
CA ALA A 39 12.27 27.53 -11.24
C ALA A 39 12.12 26.12 -10.66
N ARG A 40 10.88 25.65 -10.48
CA ARG A 40 10.60 24.28 -10.03
C ARG A 40 11.05 23.21 -11.04
N GLY A 41 11.05 23.52 -12.32
CA GLY A 41 11.57 22.64 -13.38
C GLY A 41 13.09 22.51 -13.32
N ASP A 42 13.79 23.61 -13.04
CA ASP A 42 15.24 23.64 -12.93
C ASP A 42 15.74 22.88 -11.68
N GLU A 43 15.08 23.04 -10.53
CA GLU A 43 15.36 22.30 -9.29
C GLU A 43 15.22 20.78 -9.47
N VAL A 44 14.18 20.33 -10.19
CA VAL A 44 13.96 18.90 -10.48
C VAL A 44 15.10 18.32 -11.32
N VAL A 45 15.59 19.08 -12.30
CA VAL A 45 16.70 18.65 -13.18
C VAL A 45 18.02 18.63 -12.41
N GLU A 46 18.25 19.60 -11.52
CA GLU A 46 19.42 19.64 -10.65
C GLU A 46 19.47 18.43 -9.72
N LEU A 47 18.38 18.15 -9.00
CA LEU A 47 18.30 16.98 -8.12
C LEU A 47 18.46 15.66 -8.90
N ALA A 48 17.84 15.52 -10.08
CA ALA A 48 18.03 14.36 -10.93
C ALA A 48 19.51 14.17 -11.32
N THR A 49 20.20 15.25 -11.67
CA THR A 49 21.63 15.25 -12.02
C THR A 49 22.49 14.80 -10.84
N GLU A 50 22.18 15.25 -9.62
CA GLU A 50 22.88 14.83 -8.41
C GLU A 50 22.65 13.35 -8.07
N ILE A 51 21.41 12.86 -8.21
CA ILE A 51 21.05 11.44 -8.06
C ILE A 51 21.93 10.61 -9.00
N ASP A 52 22.00 10.99 -10.27
CA ASP A 52 22.77 10.26 -11.28
C ASP A 52 24.28 10.36 -11.04
N GLY A 53 24.77 11.49 -10.53
CA GLY A 53 26.16 11.65 -10.11
C GLY A 53 26.54 10.66 -9.01
N LEU A 54 25.68 10.46 -8.00
CA LEU A 54 25.91 9.51 -6.91
C LEU A 54 25.85 8.05 -7.38
N ILE A 55 24.90 7.72 -8.25
CA ILE A 55 24.78 6.37 -8.83
C ILE A 55 25.99 6.06 -9.73
N ARG A 56 26.39 6.98 -10.62
CA ARG A 56 27.56 6.79 -11.49
C ARG A 56 28.84 6.57 -10.68
N ARG A 57 29.05 7.33 -9.61
CA ARG A 57 30.20 7.13 -8.71
C ARG A 57 30.20 5.72 -8.10
N ARG A 58 29.03 5.23 -7.66
CA ARG A 58 28.94 3.88 -7.10
C ARG A 58 29.19 2.79 -8.16
N LEU A 59 28.61 2.95 -9.35
CA LEU A 59 28.80 2.01 -10.46
C LEU A 59 30.27 1.94 -10.90
N ALA A 60 30.94 3.09 -11.00
CA ALA A 60 32.36 3.15 -11.32
C ALA A 60 33.23 2.44 -10.27
N ALA A 61 32.95 2.65 -8.97
CA ALA A 61 33.66 1.97 -7.89
C ALA A 61 33.46 0.45 -7.89
N GLU A 62 32.32 -0.04 -8.39
CA GLU A 62 32.00 -1.46 -8.51
C GLU A 62 32.36 -2.06 -9.89
N ASN A 63 32.94 -1.27 -10.80
CA ASN A 63 33.21 -1.64 -12.20
C ASN A 63 31.96 -2.21 -12.92
N VAL A 64 30.80 -1.57 -12.73
CA VAL A 64 29.54 -1.99 -13.35
C VAL A 64 29.12 -1.01 -14.45
N THR A 65 28.84 -1.54 -15.63
CA THR A 65 28.37 -0.75 -16.77
C THR A 65 26.87 -0.45 -16.63
N ALA A 66 26.50 0.83 -16.67
CA ALA A 66 25.10 1.24 -16.72
C ALA A 66 24.44 0.80 -18.04
N ALA A 67 23.20 0.33 -17.97
CA ALA A 67 22.38 0.08 -19.14
C ALA A 67 22.02 1.41 -19.84
N PRO A 68 21.82 1.38 -21.17
CA PRO A 68 21.41 2.57 -21.91
C PRO A 68 20.02 3.04 -21.48
N VAL A 69 19.71 4.29 -21.83
CA VAL A 69 18.36 4.86 -21.67
C VAL A 69 17.37 4.01 -22.45
N ALA A 70 16.21 3.75 -21.84
CA ALA A 70 15.10 3.04 -22.45
C ALA A 70 14.53 3.80 -23.64
N ASP A 71 13.99 3.08 -24.62
CA ASP A 71 13.21 3.72 -25.68
C ASP A 71 11.92 4.35 -25.13
N ASP A 72 11.28 5.20 -25.94
CA ASP A 72 10.08 5.94 -25.53
C ASP A 72 8.88 5.04 -25.22
N ALA A 73 8.77 3.88 -25.87
CA ALA A 73 7.68 2.95 -25.61
C ALA A 73 7.84 2.27 -24.24
N GLU A 74 9.06 1.84 -23.92
CA GLU A 74 9.41 1.27 -22.63
C GLU A 74 9.26 2.31 -21.51
N PHE A 75 9.79 3.52 -21.69
CA PHE A 75 9.64 4.62 -20.74
C PHE A 75 8.16 4.95 -20.48
N LEU A 76 7.38 5.16 -21.55
CA LEU A 76 5.97 5.54 -21.44
C LEU A 76 5.17 4.47 -20.70
N ARG A 77 5.38 3.19 -21.03
CA ARG A 77 4.70 2.09 -20.34
C ARG A 77 5.04 2.08 -18.86
N ARG A 78 6.32 2.25 -18.51
CA ARG A 78 6.80 2.22 -17.12
C ARG A 78 6.21 3.35 -16.30
N VAL A 79 6.33 4.60 -16.77
CA VAL A 79 5.85 5.76 -16.02
C VAL A 79 4.33 5.74 -15.83
N PHE A 80 3.57 5.21 -16.80
CA PHE A 80 2.13 5.02 -16.65
C PHE A 80 1.76 3.97 -15.60
N LEU A 81 2.52 2.87 -15.51
CA LEU A 81 2.30 1.87 -14.48
C LEU A 81 2.70 2.39 -13.09
N ASP A 82 3.84 3.08 -13.01
CA ASP A 82 4.45 3.51 -11.75
C ASP A 82 3.77 4.73 -11.12
N LEU A 83 3.35 5.70 -11.96
CA LEU A 83 2.65 6.89 -11.49
C LEU A 83 1.13 6.77 -11.66
N GLY A 84 0.66 6.21 -12.77
CA GLY A 84 -0.76 6.14 -13.12
C GLY A 84 -1.46 4.81 -12.78
N GLY A 85 -0.73 3.79 -12.33
CA GLY A 85 -1.28 2.51 -11.90
C GLY A 85 -1.85 1.62 -13.00
N ARG A 86 -1.67 1.94 -14.29
CA ARG A 86 -2.17 1.14 -15.40
C ARG A 86 -1.45 1.46 -16.70
N ILE A 87 -1.57 0.60 -17.70
CA ILE A 87 -0.97 0.85 -19.03
C ILE A 87 -1.55 2.11 -19.71
N PRO A 88 -0.78 2.80 -20.58
CA PRO A 88 -1.29 3.93 -21.34
C PRO A 88 -2.36 3.49 -22.37
N PRO A 89 -3.38 4.33 -22.64
CA PRO A 89 -4.30 4.08 -23.75
C PRO A 89 -3.56 4.17 -25.10
N SER A 90 -4.00 3.39 -26.09
CA SER A 90 -3.34 3.30 -27.41
C SER A 90 -3.23 4.64 -28.13
N THR A 91 -4.20 5.54 -27.95
CA THR A 91 -4.17 6.92 -28.47
C THR A 91 -3.03 7.73 -27.86
N ARG A 92 -2.79 7.63 -26.55
CA ARG A 92 -1.67 8.29 -25.88
C ARG A 92 -0.34 7.72 -26.33
N VAL A 93 -0.23 6.40 -26.52
CA VAL A 93 0.99 5.76 -27.06
C VAL A 93 1.33 6.34 -28.44
N ARG A 94 0.38 6.33 -29.38
CA ARG A 94 0.61 6.86 -30.74
C ARG A 94 1.04 8.32 -30.73
N ARG A 95 0.37 9.17 -29.92
CA ARG A 95 0.74 10.59 -29.80
C ARG A 95 2.14 10.77 -29.25
N PHE A 96 2.49 10.07 -28.17
CA PHE A 96 3.79 10.22 -27.51
C PHE A 96 4.97 9.75 -28.38
N LEU A 97 4.78 8.67 -29.14
CA LEU A 97 5.80 8.16 -30.06
C LEU A 97 5.99 9.05 -31.29
N ALA A 98 4.94 9.73 -31.76
CA ALA A 98 5.01 10.68 -32.86
C ALA A 98 5.57 12.05 -32.43
N ASP A 99 5.47 12.39 -31.15
CA ASP A 99 5.94 13.66 -30.60
C ASP A 99 7.48 13.73 -30.65
N ARG A 100 7.99 14.83 -31.20
CA ARG A 100 9.43 15.11 -31.35
C ARG A 100 9.92 16.16 -30.36
N ASP A 101 9.05 16.65 -29.48
CA ASP A 101 9.43 17.58 -28.44
C ASP A 101 10.47 16.91 -27.50
N PRO A 102 11.65 17.52 -27.30
CA PRO A 102 12.68 16.96 -26.43
C PRO A 102 12.20 16.83 -24.96
N ASP A 103 11.22 17.64 -24.55
CA ASP A 103 10.68 17.64 -23.20
C ASP A 103 9.47 16.71 -23.01
N LYS A 104 9.06 15.94 -24.03
CA LYS A 104 7.84 15.13 -23.94
C LYS A 104 7.81 14.17 -22.75
N ARG A 105 8.98 13.65 -22.32
CA ARG A 105 9.12 12.79 -21.13
C ARG A 105 8.78 13.53 -19.84
N ARG A 106 9.31 14.75 -19.68
CA ARG A 106 8.97 15.63 -18.55
C ARG A 106 7.49 15.98 -18.55
N LYS A 107 6.95 16.40 -19.71
CA LYS A 107 5.53 16.75 -19.86
C LYS A 107 4.59 15.62 -19.48
N VAL A 108 4.88 14.37 -19.89
CA VAL A 108 4.04 13.23 -19.50
C VAL A 108 4.12 12.90 -18.01
N VAL A 109 5.26 13.13 -17.35
CA VAL A 109 5.41 12.96 -15.90
C VAL A 109 4.54 13.97 -15.17
N ASP A 110 4.62 15.25 -15.54
CA ASP A 110 3.80 16.31 -14.93
C ASP A 110 2.31 16.07 -15.16
N GLU A 111 1.91 15.75 -16.40
CA GLU A 111 0.53 15.38 -16.72
C GLU A 111 0.02 14.20 -15.88
N LEU A 112 0.86 13.18 -15.63
CA LEU A 112 0.48 12.02 -14.84
C LEU A 112 0.33 12.36 -13.36
N LEU A 113 1.29 13.07 -12.78
CA LEU A 113 1.24 13.47 -11.37
C LEU A 113 0.04 14.38 -11.09
N ASP A 114 -0.36 15.22 -12.05
CA ASP A 114 -1.52 16.10 -11.92
C ASP A 114 -2.85 15.42 -12.29
N SER A 115 -2.82 14.14 -12.70
CA SER A 115 -4.02 13.41 -13.11
C SER A 115 -4.71 12.66 -11.96
N SER A 116 -5.99 12.35 -12.17
CA SER A 116 -6.73 11.44 -11.30
C SER A 116 -6.16 10.01 -11.26
N LEU A 117 -5.37 9.61 -12.27
CA LEU A 117 -4.70 8.31 -12.28
C LEU A 117 -3.67 8.22 -11.16
N TYR A 118 -2.88 9.27 -10.97
CA TYR A 118 -1.95 9.37 -9.85
C TYR A 118 -2.68 9.29 -8.52
N VAL A 119 -3.74 10.09 -8.35
CA VAL A 119 -4.52 10.11 -7.10
C VAL A 119 -5.07 8.73 -6.76
N VAL A 120 -5.67 8.01 -7.71
CA VAL A 120 -6.21 6.66 -7.48
C VAL A 120 -5.09 5.66 -7.20
N HIS A 121 -4.03 5.66 -8.00
CA HIS A 121 -2.93 4.72 -7.84
C HIS A 121 -2.20 4.92 -6.51
N PHE A 122 -1.78 6.15 -6.20
CA PHE A 122 -1.06 6.45 -4.98
C PHE A 122 -1.93 6.32 -3.72
N SER A 123 -3.26 6.44 -3.82
CA SER A 123 -4.15 6.06 -2.73
C SER A 123 -4.04 4.57 -2.41
N ASN A 124 -3.97 3.70 -3.42
CA ASN A 124 -3.78 2.26 -3.21
C ASN A 124 -2.40 1.94 -2.63
N VAL A 125 -1.35 2.62 -3.11
CA VAL A 125 0.03 2.49 -2.60
C VAL A 125 0.08 2.85 -1.11
N TRP A 126 -0.41 4.04 -0.74
CA TRP A 126 -0.41 4.49 0.65
C TRP A 126 -1.32 3.66 1.54
N ARG A 127 -2.51 3.27 1.08
CA ARG A 127 -3.40 2.34 1.81
C ARG A 127 -2.68 1.03 2.13
N LYS A 128 -1.99 0.43 1.15
CA LYS A 128 -1.25 -0.83 1.36
C LYS A 128 -0.14 -0.66 2.40
N ALA A 129 0.57 0.46 2.40
CA ALA A 129 1.63 0.75 3.36
C ALA A 129 1.09 1.06 4.78
N LEU A 130 -0.04 1.76 4.87
CA LEU A 130 -0.61 2.24 6.14
C LEU A 130 -1.55 1.25 6.80
N LEU A 131 -2.27 0.45 6.01
CA LEU A 131 -3.29 -0.51 6.47
C LEU A 131 -3.05 -1.92 5.89
N PRO A 132 -1.87 -2.54 6.12
CA PRO A 132 -1.59 -3.89 5.62
C PRO A 132 -2.59 -4.95 6.13
N GLU A 133 -3.23 -4.70 7.29
CA GLU A 133 -4.23 -5.59 7.89
C GLU A 133 -5.43 -5.82 6.96
N THR A 134 -5.76 -4.85 6.10
CA THR A 134 -6.89 -4.94 5.15
C THR A 134 -6.71 -6.03 4.10
N GLN A 135 -5.48 -6.50 3.90
CA GLN A 135 -5.20 -7.61 2.99
C GLN A 135 -5.48 -8.97 3.64
N ALA A 136 -5.14 -9.09 4.93
CA ALA A 136 -5.18 -10.35 5.67
C ALA A 136 -6.49 -10.57 6.45
N ASP A 137 -7.10 -9.51 6.98
CA ASP A 137 -8.27 -9.57 7.85
C ASP A 137 -9.52 -9.01 7.16
N PRO A 138 -10.52 -9.86 6.82
CA PRO A 138 -11.79 -9.43 6.25
C PRO A 138 -12.54 -8.39 7.10
N GLN A 139 -12.40 -8.41 8.44
CA GLN A 139 -13.11 -7.47 9.31
C GLN A 139 -12.61 -6.03 9.11
N THR A 140 -11.35 -5.83 8.73
CA THR A 140 -10.77 -4.50 8.52
C THR A 140 -11.07 -3.93 7.14
N ARG A 141 -11.53 -4.75 6.17
CA ARG A 141 -11.86 -4.27 4.81
C ARG A 141 -12.96 -3.23 4.77
N VAL A 142 -13.85 -3.22 5.77
CA VAL A 142 -14.90 -2.20 5.92
C VAL A 142 -14.34 -0.79 6.09
N LEU A 143 -13.08 -0.65 6.53
CA LEU A 143 -12.42 0.64 6.75
C LEU A 143 -11.87 1.26 5.46
N VAL A 144 -11.71 0.46 4.40
CA VAL A 144 -11.02 0.87 3.16
C VAL A 144 -11.70 2.05 2.47
N PRO A 145 -13.03 2.08 2.25
CA PRO A 145 -13.65 3.14 1.45
C PRO A 145 -13.44 4.54 2.03
N ALA A 146 -13.59 4.68 3.36
CA ALA A 146 -13.44 5.97 4.03
C ALA A 146 -11.98 6.43 4.10
N PHE A 147 -11.06 5.49 4.32
CA PHE A 147 -9.64 5.79 4.36
C PHE A 147 -9.11 6.16 2.97
N GLU A 148 -9.53 5.44 1.92
CA GLU A 148 -9.21 5.82 0.55
C GLU A 148 -9.83 7.15 0.15
N ALA A 149 -11.05 7.48 0.59
CA ALA A 149 -11.63 8.80 0.36
C ALA A 149 -10.75 9.91 0.97
N TRP A 150 -10.24 9.70 2.19
CA TRP A 150 -9.29 10.62 2.83
C TRP A 150 -7.96 10.72 2.06
N LEU A 151 -7.34 9.59 1.69
CA LEU A 151 -6.11 9.60 0.89
C LEU A 151 -6.30 10.32 -0.45
N ARG A 152 -7.41 10.05 -1.15
CA ARG A 152 -7.71 10.68 -2.43
C ARG A 152 -7.87 12.18 -2.28
N GLN A 153 -8.53 12.64 -1.22
CA GLN A 153 -8.62 14.06 -0.90
C GLN A 153 -7.23 14.67 -0.72
N LYS A 154 -6.40 14.10 0.17
CA LYS A 154 -5.06 14.62 0.45
C LYS A 154 -4.14 14.66 -0.76
N LEU A 155 -4.19 13.63 -1.60
CA LEU A 155 -3.42 13.56 -2.84
C LEU A 155 -3.94 14.54 -3.90
N THR A 156 -5.25 14.78 -3.96
CA THR A 156 -5.85 15.79 -4.86
C THR A 156 -5.46 17.20 -4.46
N ASP A 157 -5.50 17.48 -3.16
CA ASP A 157 -5.16 18.78 -2.57
C ASP A 157 -3.64 19.03 -2.52
N ASP A 158 -2.83 18.09 -3.01
CA ASP A 158 -1.36 18.09 -2.95
C ASP A 158 -0.83 18.36 -1.52
N THR A 159 -1.50 17.75 -0.54
CA THR A 159 -1.11 17.89 0.87
C THR A 159 0.26 17.27 1.10
N SER A 160 1.13 17.98 1.82
CA SER A 160 2.47 17.48 2.15
C SER A 160 2.41 16.17 2.94
N TYR A 161 3.45 15.36 2.82
CA TYR A 161 3.56 14.12 3.60
C TYR A 161 3.60 14.39 5.10
N SER A 162 4.25 15.47 5.53
CA SER A 162 4.26 15.91 6.93
C SER A 162 2.84 16.13 7.48
N GLU A 163 1.98 16.84 6.75
CA GLU A 163 0.60 17.09 7.20
C GLU A 163 -0.27 15.84 7.15
N MET A 164 -0.12 14.98 6.13
CA MET A 164 -0.81 13.68 6.12
C MET A 164 -0.44 12.83 7.34
N VAL A 165 0.85 12.73 7.68
CA VAL A 165 1.31 11.97 8.84
C VAL A 165 0.86 12.62 10.14
N ARG A 166 0.92 13.96 10.24
CA ARG A 166 0.42 14.70 11.39
C ARG A 166 -1.06 14.43 11.64
N GLU A 167 -1.89 14.47 10.59
CA GLU A 167 -3.32 14.14 10.68
C GLU A 167 -3.57 12.70 11.12
N ILE A 168 -2.78 11.74 10.64
CA ILE A 168 -2.85 10.34 11.09
C ILE A 168 -2.50 10.27 12.58
N VAL A 169 -1.31 10.73 12.98
CA VAL A 169 -0.80 10.59 14.35
C VAL A 169 -1.66 11.36 15.34
N THR A 170 -2.20 12.52 14.97
CA THR A 170 -2.95 13.40 15.87
C THR A 170 -4.46 13.38 15.65
N VAL A 171 -4.98 12.40 14.88
CA VAL A 171 -6.40 12.29 14.56
C VAL A 171 -7.27 12.52 15.81
N PRO A 172 -8.29 13.39 15.76
CA PRO A 172 -9.16 13.62 16.90
C PRO A 172 -9.89 12.32 17.29
N LEU A 173 -9.70 11.90 18.54
CA LEU A 173 -10.34 10.73 19.13
C LEU A 173 -11.41 11.14 20.15
N ALA A 174 -12.07 12.29 19.97
CA ALA A 174 -13.18 12.65 20.85
C ALA A 174 -14.43 11.90 20.38
N ALA A 175 -15.16 11.27 21.32
CA ALA A 175 -16.51 10.83 21.03
C ALA A 175 -17.30 12.05 20.53
N SER A 176 -17.85 11.96 19.32
CA SER A 176 -18.79 12.99 18.88
C SER A 176 -19.86 13.15 19.95
N ARG A 177 -20.27 14.40 20.20
CA ARG A 177 -21.44 14.68 21.05
C ARG A 177 -22.71 14.03 20.50
N ASN A 178 -22.69 13.61 19.24
CA ASN A 178 -23.73 12.84 18.59
C ASN A 178 -23.31 11.36 18.48
N PRO A 179 -23.93 10.43 19.25
CA PRO A 179 -23.64 9.00 19.19
C PRO A 179 -23.91 8.34 17.83
N ARG A 180 -24.61 9.04 16.90
CA ARG A 180 -24.84 8.59 15.52
C ARG A 180 -23.75 9.04 14.54
N GLU A 181 -22.87 9.95 14.95
CA GLU A 181 -21.72 10.31 14.12
C GLU A 181 -20.65 9.23 14.25
N ILE A 182 -20.61 8.36 13.24
CA ILE A 182 -19.51 7.41 13.03
C ILE A 182 -18.41 8.18 12.29
N PRO A 183 -17.23 8.40 12.88
CA PRO A 183 -16.12 9.04 12.17
C PRO A 183 -15.64 8.12 11.03
N GLY A 184 -15.25 8.72 9.89
CA GLY A 184 -14.90 7.95 8.69
C GLY A 184 -16.11 7.45 7.91
N GLN A 185 -17.18 8.25 7.81
CA GLN A 185 -18.19 8.07 6.76
C GLN A 185 -17.69 8.67 5.44
N ALA A 186 -18.27 8.26 4.32
CA ALA A 186 -17.81 8.69 2.99
C ALA A 186 -17.94 10.20 2.75
N ASP A 187 -18.86 10.88 3.45
CA ASP A 187 -19.06 12.33 3.44
C ASP A 187 -18.12 13.07 4.41
N ARG A 188 -17.40 12.35 5.28
CA ARG A 188 -16.43 12.87 6.25
C ARG A 188 -15.18 11.96 6.29
N PRO A 189 -14.35 12.00 5.22
CA PRO A 189 -13.13 11.22 5.14
C PRO A 189 -12.21 11.46 6.34
N SER A 190 -11.61 10.40 6.88
CA SER A 190 -10.79 10.47 8.10
C SER A 190 -9.67 9.42 8.11
N PRO A 191 -8.51 9.72 8.71
CA PRO A 191 -7.44 8.73 8.91
C PRO A 191 -7.69 7.77 10.09
N LEU A 192 -8.87 7.83 10.75
CA LEU A 192 -9.19 7.01 11.93
C LEU A 192 -9.02 5.49 11.70
N ALA A 193 -9.17 5.03 10.45
CA ALA A 193 -8.93 3.65 10.07
C ALA A 193 -7.55 3.14 10.51
N PHE A 194 -6.54 4.00 10.57
CA PHE A 194 -5.20 3.66 11.09
C PHE A 194 -5.24 3.15 12.53
N TYR A 195 -6.13 3.70 13.37
CA TYR A 195 -6.29 3.27 14.76
C TYR A 195 -7.20 2.04 14.87
N GLN A 196 -8.30 2.02 14.11
CA GLN A 196 -9.25 0.91 14.14
C GLN A 196 -8.61 -0.39 13.66
N ALA A 197 -7.86 -0.35 12.56
CA ALA A 197 -7.13 -1.52 12.03
C ALA A 197 -6.09 -2.06 13.04
N LYS A 198 -5.49 -1.18 13.85
CA LYS A 198 -4.51 -1.53 14.90
C LYS A 198 -5.19 -1.94 16.21
N GLN A 199 -6.51 -2.16 16.17
CA GLN A 199 -7.34 -2.55 17.31
C GLN A 199 -7.31 -1.55 18.47
N ILE A 200 -6.88 -0.30 18.22
CA ILE A 200 -6.61 0.73 19.23
C ILE A 200 -5.64 0.30 20.34
N LYS A 201 -4.81 -0.72 20.08
CA LYS A 201 -3.82 -1.21 21.03
C LYS A 201 -2.56 -0.35 20.96
N PRO A 202 -2.06 0.19 22.10
CA PRO A 202 -0.85 1.00 22.10
C PRO A 202 0.35 0.29 21.46
N GLU A 203 0.53 -1.00 21.73
CA GLU A 203 1.60 -1.83 21.16
C GLU A 203 1.54 -1.93 19.62
N ASN A 204 0.35 -2.09 19.05
CA ASN A 204 0.17 -2.20 17.61
C ASN A 204 0.39 -0.86 16.90
N LEU A 205 -0.07 0.23 17.53
CA LEU A 205 0.12 1.57 17.02
C LEU A 205 1.57 2.02 17.10
N ALA A 206 2.26 1.68 18.18
CA ALA A 206 3.69 1.92 18.34
C ALA A 206 4.49 1.23 17.22
N ALA A 207 4.29 -0.08 17.06
CA ALA A 207 4.95 -0.86 16.01
C ALA A 207 4.66 -0.30 14.61
N SER A 208 3.38 -0.04 14.28
CA SER A 208 3.02 0.47 12.97
C SER A 208 3.54 1.89 12.72
N THR A 209 3.56 2.75 13.73
CA THR A 209 4.06 4.14 13.60
C THR A 209 5.57 4.15 13.38
N ALA A 210 6.33 3.39 14.19
CA ALA A 210 7.78 3.28 14.04
C ALA A 210 8.16 2.69 12.68
N ARG A 211 7.54 1.58 12.27
CA ARG A 211 7.84 0.92 11.01
C ARG A 211 7.46 1.77 9.80
N THR A 212 6.24 2.32 9.78
CA THR A 212 5.75 3.04 8.61
C THR A 212 6.39 4.41 8.47
N PHE A 213 6.52 5.18 9.56
CA PHE A 213 6.96 6.58 9.46
C PHE A 213 8.43 6.81 9.79
N LEU A 214 9.08 5.89 10.52
CA LEU A 214 10.48 6.04 10.95
C LEU A 214 11.38 4.95 10.36
N GLY A 215 10.82 3.93 9.70
CA GLY A 215 11.58 2.84 9.11
C GLY A 215 12.23 1.92 10.14
N ILE A 216 11.69 1.86 11.35
CA ILE A 216 12.24 1.06 12.46
C ILE A 216 11.28 -0.07 12.81
N ARG A 217 11.79 -1.31 12.80
CA ARG A 217 11.06 -2.51 13.21
C ARG A 217 11.27 -2.82 14.70
N ILE A 218 10.59 -2.05 15.55
CA ILE A 218 10.73 -2.19 17.01
C ILE A 218 9.86 -3.31 17.60
N GLU A 219 9.01 -3.97 16.81
CA GLU A 219 8.02 -4.95 17.29
C GLU A 219 8.60 -6.18 18.01
N CYS A 220 9.80 -6.66 17.65
CA CYS A 220 10.42 -7.78 18.37
C CYS A 220 10.72 -7.38 19.83
N ALA A 221 10.98 -6.09 20.07
CA ALA A 221 11.20 -5.55 21.40
C ALA A 221 9.94 -5.59 22.30
N GLN A 222 8.76 -5.91 21.75
CA GLN A 222 7.53 -6.00 22.55
C GLN A 222 7.61 -7.04 23.68
N CYS A 223 8.18 -8.20 23.39
CA CYS A 223 8.18 -9.36 24.30
C CYS A 223 9.53 -9.63 24.97
N HIS A 224 10.63 -9.22 24.34
CA HIS A 224 12.00 -9.39 24.84
C HIS A 224 12.91 -8.33 24.20
N ASP A 225 14.14 -8.13 24.66
CA ASP A 225 15.09 -7.24 23.96
C ASP A 225 15.34 -7.71 22.52
N HIS A 226 15.45 -6.77 21.57
CA HIS A 226 15.65 -7.13 20.16
C HIS A 226 16.94 -7.96 19.99
N PRO A 227 16.90 -9.10 19.28
CA PRO A 227 18.01 -10.05 19.25
C PRO A 227 19.19 -9.59 18.38
N PHE A 228 18.94 -8.69 17.43
CA PHE A 228 19.90 -8.23 16.42
C PHE A 228 19.95 -6.70 16.29
N ASP A 229 19.42 -5.98 17.27
CA ASP A 229 19.40 -4.51 17.29
C ASP A 229 19.42 -4.03 18.74
N ASN A 230 19.64 -2.74 18.96
CA ASN A 230 19.85 -2.18 20.29
C ASN A 230 18.55 -1.86 21.05
N TRP A 231 17.39 -2.11 20.45
CA TRP A 231 16.09 -1.83 21.07
C TRP A 231 15.80 -2.74 22.25
N LYS A 232 15.54 -2.14 23.41
CA LYS A 232 15.14 -2.84 24.63
C LYS A 232 13.64 -2.96 24.74
N GLN A 233 13.17 -3.95 25.50
CA GLN A 233 11.74 -4.08 25.77
C GLN A 233 11.15 -2.81 26.40
N ASN A 234 11.92 -2.19 27.29
CA ASN A 234 11.54 -0.93 27.92
C ASN A 234 11.39 0.21 26.90
N ASP A 235 12.19 0.24 25.83
CA ASP A 235 12.13 1.27 24.79
C ASP A 235 10.84 1.12 23.97
N PHE A 236 10.48 -0.11 23.59
CA PHE A 236 9.22 -0.40 22.92
C PHE A 236 8.02 0.10 23.71
N TRP A 237 7.92 -0.28 24.98
CA TRP A 237 6.75 0.09 25.80
C TRP A 237 6.74 1.58 26.16
N SER A 238 7.92 2.21 26.28
CA SER A 238 8.01 3.66 26.48
C SER A 238 7.57 4.42 25.24
N PHE A 239 7.90 3.96 24.04
CA PHE A 239 7.37 4.51 22.80
C PHE A 239 5.86 4.26 22.67
N ALA A 240 5.39 3.06 23.03
CA ALA A 240 3.96 2.74 23.03
C ALA A 240 3.14 3.62 23.99
N ALA A 241 3.75 4.17 25.04
CA ALA A 241 3.07 5.05 25.98
C ALA A 241 2.58 6.37 25.36
N PHE A 242 3.06 6.77 24.17
CA PHE A 242 2.46 7.87 23.39
C PHE A 242 1.01 7.59 22.96
N PHE A 243 0.63 6.32 22.88
CA PHE A 243 -0.68 5.84 22.48
C PHE A 243 -1.51 5.30 23.66
N ALA A 244 -1.07 5.55 24.90
CA ALA A 244 -1.76 5.10 26.10
C ALA A 244 -3.15 5.75 26.26
N GLY A 245 -4.01 5.13 27.07
CA GLY A 245 -5.30 5.71 27.44
C GLY A 245 -6.40 5.62 26.38
N MET A 246 -6.27 4.78 25.35
CA MET A 246 -7.33 4.59 24.35
C MET A 246 -8.41 3.61 24.81
N GLU A 247 -9.67 4.01 24.68
CA GLU A 247 -10.85 3.25 25.11
C GLU A 247 -11.90 3.20 23.99
N ARG A 248 -12.52 2.03 23.79
CA ARG A 248 -13.74 1.93 22.97
C ARG A 248 -14.95 2.37 23.79
N GLN A 249 -15.84 3.12 23.16
CA GLN A 249 -17.05 3.66 23.77
C GLN A 249 -18.30 3.03 23.15
N GLY A 250 -19.22 2.58 24.00
CA GLY A 250 -20.55 2.14 23.59
C GLY A 250 -20.63 0.76 22.93
N ARG A 251 -21.81 0.45 22.38
CA ARG A 251 -22.14 -0.82 21.73
C ARG A 251 -21.85 -0.70 20.23
N GLY A 252 -20.62 -1.01 19.82
CA GLY A 252 -20.23 -0.98 18.39
C GLY A 252 -19.13 -1.95 18.00
N GLY A 253 -18.66 -2.78 18.95
CA GLY A 253 -17.57 -3.73 18.70
C GLY A 253 -16.36 -3.07 18.05
N PHE A 254 -15.91 -3.63 16.93
CA PHE A 254 -14.77 -3.16 16.14
C PHE A 254 -14.94 -1.72 15.60
N LEU A 255 -16.16 -1.27 15.34
CA LEU A 255 -16.47 0.07 14.82
C LEU A 255 -16.96 1.05 15.91
N ALA A 256 -16.87 0.65 17.18
CA ALA A 256 -17.21 1.52 18.31
C ALA A 256 -16.38 2.82 18.27
N ALA A 257 -16.99 3.93 18.72
CA ALA A 257 -16.29 5.20 18.89
C ALA A 257 -15.08 5.03 19.81
N ILE A 258 -14.03 5.80 19.56
CA ILE A 258 -12.78 5.73 20.31
C ILE A 258 -12.66 7.01 21.13
N ARG A 259 -12.16 6.89 22.37
CA ARG A 259 -11.79 8.01 23.24
C ARG A 259 -10.35 7.87 23.72
N GLU A 260 -9.63 8.98 23.77
CA GLU A 260 -8.35 9.09 24.46
C GLU A 260 -8.54 9.71 25.86
N VAL A 261 -8.05 9.03 26.89
CA VAL A 261 -8.06 9.51 28.28
C VAL A 261 -6.73 10.20 28.57
N ALA A 262 -6.72 11.53 28.50
CA ALA A 262 -5.51 12.37 28.53
C ALA A 262 -4.59 12.16 29.76
N ASP A 263 -5.15 11.75 30.90
CA ASP A 263 -4.42 11.53 32.15
C ASP A 263 -3.70 10.18 32.23
N ARG A 264 -3.98 9.25 31.30
CA ARG A 264 -3.36 7.92 31.26
C ARG A 264 -2.18 7.89 30.31
N ARG A 265 -1.05 8.45 30.75
CA ARG A 265 0.21 8.53 29.97
C ARG A 265 1.23 7.44 30.31
N LYS A 266 0.84 6.43 31.09
CA LYS A 266 1.72 5.32 31.49
C LYS A 266 1.14 3.99 31.07
N LEU A 267 2.02 3.05 30.73
CA LEU A 267 1.69 1.65 30.42
C LEU A 267 2.44 0.73 31.37
N LYS A 268 1.76 -0.32 31.87
CA LYS A 268 2.40 -1.42 32.58
C LYS A 268 2.94 -2.41 31.54
N ILE A 269 4.21 -2.78 31.64
CA ILE A 269 4.81 -3.78 30.75
C ILE A 269 4.21 -5.16 31.11
N PRO A 270 3.61 -5.88 30.16
CA PRO A 270 3.00 -7.18 30.42
C PRO A 270 3.98 -8.17 31.09
N GLY A 271 3.51 -8.85 32.13
CA GLY A 271 4.33 -9.82 32.87
C GLY A 271 5.32 -9.23 33.87
N THR A 272 5.31 -7.91 34.10
CA THR A 272 6.18 -7.23 35.06
C THR A 272 5.39 -6.25 35.93
N GLU A 273 5.98 -5.75 37.02
CA GLU A 273 5.42 -4.64 37.81
C GLU A 273 5.87 -3.24 37.31
N THR A 274 6.65 -3.20 36.23
CA THR A 274 7.22 -1.97 35.70
C THR A 274 6.18 -1.18 34.92
N SER A 275 6.06 0.11 35.24
CA SER A 275 5.25 1.07 34.48
C SER A 275 6.13 2.14 33.83
N VAL A 276 5.93 2.37 32.53
CA VAL A 276 6.72 3.29 31.72
C VAL A 276 5.86 4.44 31.19
N GLY A 277 6.47 5.59 30.97
CA GLY A 277 5.86 6.75 30.31
C GLY A 277 6.48 7.01 28.94
N PRO A 278 5.99 8.04 28.20
CA PRO A 278 6.44 8.33 26.85
C PRO A 278 7.93 8.67 26.79
N VAL A 279 8.65 8.01 25.89
CA VAL A 279 10.05 8.27 25.52
C VAL A 279 10.17 8.15 24.00
N PHE A 280 10.81 9.11 23.36
CA PHE A 280 11.06 9.09 21.92
C PHE A 280 12.11 8.03 21.57
N LEU A 281 12.21 7.63 20.29
CA LEU A 281 13.14 6.57 19.88
C LEU A 281 14.62 6.98 19.95
N ASP A 282 14.92 8.27 20.06
CA ASP A 282 16.26 8.78 20.34
C ASP A 282 16.61 8.78 21.85
N GLY A 283 15.69 8.29 22.70
CA GLY A 283 15.84 8.25 24.16
C GLY A 283 15.47 9.55 24.88
N SER A 284 15.20 10.63 24.15
CA SER A 284 14.76 11.89 24.75
C SER A 284 13.32 11.80 25.27
N ARG A 285 12.97 12.67 26.22
CA ARG A 285 11.67 12.67 26.90
C ARG A 285 10.90 13.96 26.62
N PRO A 286 9.57 13.90 26.47
CA PRO A 286 8.76 15.11 26.43
C PRO A 286 8.97 15.94 27.70
N LEU A 287 9.13 17.26 27.55
CA LEU A 287 9.36 18.15 28.69
C LEU A 287 8.10 18.22 29.57
N PRO A 288 8.22 18.22 30.91
CA PRO A 288 7.07 18.32 31.82
C PRO A 288 6.21 19.56 31.61
N THR A 289 6.79 20.63 31.06
CA THR A 289 6.11 21.91 30.77
C THR A 289 5.23 21.87 29.52
N GLN A 290 5.30 20.81 28.71
CA GLN A 290 4.49 20.70 27.51
C GLN A 290 3.05 20.32 27.86
N THR A 291 2.13 21.25 27.61
CA THR A 291 0.69 21.08 27.87
C THR A 291 -0.06 20.31 26.77
N ARG A 292 0.61 19.99 25.67
CA ARG A 292 0.04 19.22 24.55
C ARG A 292 -0.19 17.74 24.93
N GLY A 293 -1.07 17.06 24.18
CA GLY A 293 -1.30 15.63 24.32
C GLY A 293 -0.12 14.80 23.81
N ALA A 294 0.00 13.56 24.29
CA ALA A 294 1.18 12.72 24.02
C ALA A 294 1.38 12.48 22.51
N ARG A 295 0.32 12.20 21.76
CA ARG A 295 0.39 12.00 20.31
C ARG A 295 0.79 13.26 19.55
N GLN A 296 0.38 14.44 20.01
CA GLN A 296 0.84 15.71 19.42
C GLN A 296 2.34 15.88 19.62
N LEU A 297 2.85 15.56 20.81
CA LEU A 297 4.29 15.62 21.10
C LEU A 297 5.07 14.61 20.27
N LEU A 298 4.51 13.42 20.04
CA LEU A 298 5.07 12.44 19.11
C LEU A 298 5.16 12.99 17.69
N ALA A 299 4.07 13.56 17.16
CA ALA A 299 4.07 14.16 15.83
C ALA A 299 5.07 15.32 15.72
N ASP A 300 5.17 16.17 16.74
CA ASP A 300 6.10 17.30 16.77
C ASP A 300 7.57 16.86 16.77
N TRP A 301 7.90 15.75 17.44
CA TRP A 301 9.26 15.19 17.43
C TRP A 301 9.58 14.43 16.13
N MET A 302 8.62 13.69 15.57
CA MET A 302 8.83 12.92 14.35
C MET A 302 9.00 13.82 13.12
N ILE A 303 8.17 14.87 13.02
CA ILE A 303 7.98 15.64 11.79
C ILE A 303 8.83 16.91 11.86
N THR A 304 10.14 16.73 11.72
CA THR A 304 11.12 17.83 11.62
C THR A 304 12.12 17.55 10.50
N ALA A 305 12.79 18.59 10.03
CA ALA A 305 13.83 18.46 9.01
C ALA A 305 15.08 17.73 9.55
N GLU A 306 15.31 17.84 10.86
CA GLU A 306 16.48 17.30 11.55
C GLU A 306 16.26 15.86 12.05
N ASN A 307 15.03 15.34 12.01
CA ASN A 307 14.74 13.98 12.43
C ASN A 307 15.45 12.97 11.51
N SER A 308 16.32 12.16 12.09
CA SER A 308 17.18 11.23 11.34
C SER A 308 16.43 10.09 10.65
N TYR A 309 15.17 9.88 10.99
CA TYR A 309 14.36 8.75 10.54
C TYR A 309 13.28 9.16 9.53
N PHE A 310 12.51 10.20 9.84
CA PHE A 310 11.25 10.49 9.16
C PHE A 310 11.39 10.71 7.65
N ALA A 311 12.26 11.63 7.24
CA ALA A 311 12.49 11.93 5.83
C ALA A 311 13.11 10.73 5.11
N LYS A 312 14.10 10.06 5.71
CA LYS A 312 14.79 8.90 5.12
C LYS A 312 13.83 7.74 4.87
N ALA A 313 12.97 7.42 5.84
CA ALA A 313 11.98 6.35 5.72
C ALA A 313 10.97 6.65 4.60
N ALA A 314 10.52 7.90 4.48
CA ALA A 314 9.59 8.33 3.43
C ALA A 314 10.22 8.22 2.05
N VAL A 315 11.38 8.85 1.81
CA VAL A 315 12.02 8.86 0.48
C VAL A 315 12.52 7.48 0.08
N ASN A 316 12.97 6.64 1.02
CA ASN A 316 13.34 5.26 0.71
C ASN A 316 12.14 4.42 0.26
N ARG A 317 10.95 4.67 0.82
CA ARG A 317 9.71 4.01 0.38
C ARG A 317 9.26 4.49 -0.99
N LEU A 318 9.36 5.79 -1.26
CA LEU A 318 9.10 6.34 -2.60
C LEU A 318 10.07 5.77 -3.63
N TRP A 319 11.37 5.70 -3.29
CA TRP A 319 12.39 5.06 -4.10
C TRP A 319 12.07 3.59 -4.38
N SER A 320 11.72 2.83 -3.34
CA SER A 320 11.32 1.42 -3.45
C SER A 320 10.10 1.24 -4.35
N GLN A 321 9.12 2.16 -4.31
CA GLN A 321 7.97 2.12 -5.22
C GLN A 321 8.38 2.34 -6.69
N MET A 322 9.33 3.24 -6.95
CA MET A 322 9.81 3.54 -8.31
C MET A 322 10.75 2.46 -8.86
N PHE A 323 11.66 1.92 -8.06
CA PHE A 323 12.68 0.94 -8.50
C PHE A 323 12.34 -0.52 -8.17
N GLY A 324 11.31 -0.78 -7.36
CA GLY A 324 10.96 -2.12 -6.87
C GLY A 324 11.85 -2.63 -5.73
N ILE A 325 12.89 -1.89 -5.38
CA ILE A 325 13.84 -2.18 -4.30
C ILE A 325 14.30 -0.86 -3.68
N GLY A 326 14.37 -0.79 -2.35
CA GLY A 326 14.80 0.41 -1.64
C GLY A 326 16.32 0.65 -1.68
N LEU A 327 16.74 1.85 -1.31
CA LEU A 327 18.13 2.12 -0.93
C LEU A 327 18.49 1.32 0.33
N VAL A 328 17.58 1.30 1.29
CA VAL A 328 17.48 0.29 2.36
C VAL A 328 16.39 -0.69 1.95
N ASP A 329 16.69 -1.99 1.96
CA ASP A 329 15.74 -3.04 1.61
C ASP A 329 15.79 -4.15 2.66
N PRO A 330 14.66 -4.55 3.28
CA PRO A 330 13.30 -4.02 3.10
C PRO A 330 13.14 -2.52 3.40
N PRO A 331 12.13 -1.84 2.82
CA PRO A 331 12.04 -0.37 2.84
C PRO A 331 11.76 0.25 4.22
N ASP A 332 11.52 -0.57 5.23
CA ASP A 332 11.18 -0.21 6.60
C ASP A 332 12.10 -0.87 7.64
N ASP A 333 13.30 -1.32 7.23
CA ASP A 333 14.25 -2.07 8.06
C ASP A 333 15.59 -1.34 8.20
N PHE A 334 15.56 -0.14 8.78
CA PHE A 334 16.74 0.70 9.00
C PHE A 334 17.45 0.26 10.27
N THR A 335 18.51 -0.53 10.11
CA THR A 335 19.37 -1.00 11.20
C THR A 335 20.83 -0.76 10.86
N ALA A 336 21.71 -0.80 11.87
CA ALA A 336 23.16 -0.68 11.64
C ALA A 336 23.68 -1.81 10.72
N ASP A 337 23.07 -2.99 10.80
CA ASP A 337 23.43 -4.17 10.02
C ASP A 337 22.80 -4.21 8.61
N ASN A 338 21.84 -3.31 8.33
CA ASN A 338 21.25 -3.13 7.00
C ASN A 338 21.49 -1.70 6.47
N PRO A 339 22.75 -1.33 6.17
CA PRO A 339 23.05 0.01 5.70
C PRO A 339 22.43 0.27 4.31
N PRO A 340 22.13 1.54 3.99
CA PRO A 340 21.70 1.93 2.66
C PRO A 340 22.74 1.55 1.59
N SER A 341 22.31 1.11 0.41
CA SER A 341 23.21 0.81 -0.71
C SER A 341 23.92 2.06 -1.22
N HIS A 342 23.28 3.22 -1.09
CA HIS A 342 23.80 4.53 -1.45
C HIS A 342 23.51 5.53 -0.32
N PRO A 343 24.31 5.57 0.77
CA PRO A 343 24.01 6.38 1.95
C PRO A 343 23.94 7.88 1.63
N LYS A 344 24.89 8.39 0.85
CA LYS A 344 24.90 9.79 0.41
C LYS A 344 23.68 10.17 -0.44
N LEU A 345 23.13 9.23 -1.22
CA LEU A 345 21.93 9.45 -2.02
C LEU A 345 20.68 9.49 -1.15
N LEU A 346 20.60 8.60 -0.17
CA LEU A 346 19.52 8.62 0.80
C LEU A 346 19.52 9.93 1.61
N ASP A 347 20.70 10.39 2.03
CA ASP A 347 20.85 11.66 2.76
C ASP A 347 20.46 12.87 1.90
N LEU A 348 20.89 12.90 0.63
CA LEU A 348 20.49 13.92 -0.34
C LEU A 348 18.97 13.99 -0.48
N LEU A 349 18.32 12.87 -0.80
CA LEU A 349 16.87 12.82 -0.99
C LEU A 349 16.12 13.23 0.28
N ALA A 350 16.58 12.81 1.46
CA ALA A 350 15.96 13.18 2.72
C ALA A 350 16.08 14.68 3.02
N SER A 351 17.24 15.28 2.74
CA SER A 351 17.47 16.72 2.87
C SER A 351 16.57 17.51 1.93
N GLU A 352 16.51 17.11 0.65
CA GLU A 352 15.64 17.75 -0.35
C GLU A 352 14.16 17.64 0.00
N PHE A 353 13.74 16.47 0.49
CA PHE A 353 12.37 16.28 0.92
C PHE A 353 12.01 17.19 2.09
N ALA A 354 12.91 17.35 3.06
CA ALA A 354 12.70 18.26 4.18
C ALA A 354 12.68 19.74 3.76
N SER A 355 13.59 20.17 2.88
CA SER A 355 13.66 21.56 2.40
C SER A 355 12.43 21.95 1.56
N HIS A 356 11.80 20.98 0.90
CA HIS A 356 10.59 21.17 0.08
C HIS A 356 9.29 20.86 0.83
N ASN A 357 9.26 21.05 2.16
CA ASN A 357 8.08 20.81 3.00
C ASN A 357 7.47 19.41 2.82
N PHE A 358 8.31 18.39 2.64
CA PHE A 358 7.89 17.00 2.47
C PHE A 358 6.93 16.80 1.27
N ASP A 359 7.19 17.48 0.16
CA ASP A 359 6.47 17.35 -1.12
C ASP A 359 6.81 16.02 -1.82
N VAL A 360 5.80 15.12 -1.86
CA VAL A 360 5.93 13.79 -2.49
C VAL A 360 6.08 13.90 -4.00
N ARG A 361 5.35 14.82 -4.65
CA ARG A 361 5.40 14.96 -6.10
C ARG A 361 6.75 15.50 -6.55
N HIS A 362 7.34 16.45 -5.81
CA HIS A 362 8.69 16.94 -6.09
C HIS A 362 9.71 15.78 -6.11
N ILE A 363 9.74 14.95 -5.08
CA ILE A 363 10.67 13.80 -5.04
C ILE A 363 10.39 12.78 -6.16
N LEU A 364 9.12 12.48 -6.45
CA LEU A 364 8.77 11.58 -7.55
C LEU A 364 9.19 12.14 -8.91
N ARG A 365 9.01 13.44 -9.16
CA ARG A 365 9.48 14.11 -10.39
C ARG A 365 10.99 13.93 -10.55
N SER A 366 11.76 14.23 -9.52
CA SER A 366 13.23 14.17 -9.57
C SER A 366 13.75 12.74 -9.73
N ILE A 367 13.13 11.76 -9.06
CA ILE A 367 13.47 10.35 -9.25
C ILE A 367 13.20 9.91 -10.69
N VAL A 368 12.02 10.21 -11.23
CA VAL A 368 11.62 9.78 -12.58
C VAL A 368 12.39 10.50 -13.69
N ALA A 369 12.84 11.72 -13.42
CA ALA A 369 13.70 12.49 -14.33
C ALA A 369 15.13 11.93 -14.42
N SER A 370 15.62 11.21 -13.41
CA SER A 370 16.99 10.66 -13.40
C SER A 370 17.27 9.68 -14.56
N ASP A 371 18.49 9.71 -15.10
CA ASP A 371 18.99 8.73 -16.05
C ASP A 371 18.84 7.32 -15.49
N ALA A 372 19.11 7.12 -14.19
CA ALA A 372 18.95 5.85 -13.50
C ALA A 372 17.54 5.26 -13.60
N TYR A 373 16.50 6.09 -13.41
CA TYR A 373 15.12 5.64 -13.62
C TYR A 373 14.81 5.41 -15.09
N GLN A 374 15.40 6.21 -15.99
CA GLN A 374 15.16 6.12 -17.43
C GLN A 374 15.89 4.97 -18.13
N ARG A 375 16.78 4.22 -17.47
CA ARG A 375 17.49 3.06 -18.06
C ARG A 375 16.54 1.96 -18.52
N THR A 376 16.90 1.21 -19.56
CA THR A 376 16.16 -0.01 -19.93
C THR A 376 16.26 -1.06 -18.82
N SER A 377 15.25 -1.94 -18.75
CA SER A 377 15.29 -3.15 -17.91
C SER A 377 16.09 -4.30 -18.54
N ARG A 378 16.38 -4.22 -19.84
CA ARG A 378 17.17 -5.23 -20.56
C ARG A 378 18.58 -5.26 -19.99
N GLN A 379 19.11 -6.46 -19.81
CA GLN A 379 20.50 -6.63 -19.48
C GLN A 379 21.34 -6.46 -20.75
N THR A 380 22.19 -5.45 -20.78
CA THR A 380 23.10 -5.17 -21.91
C THR A 380 24.54 -5.53 -21.60
N ASP A 381 24.86 -5.77 -20.32
CA ASP A 381 26.20 -6.11 -19.86
C ASP A 381 26.15 -7.16 -18.72
N PRO A 382 27.06 -8.16 -18.68
CA PRO A 382 27.10 -9.16 -17.61
C PRO A 382 27.30 -8.61 -16.19
N SER A 383 27.85 -7.40 -16.02
CA SER A 383 28.04 -6.75 -14.72
C SER A 383 26.74 -6.29 -14.05
N GLN A 384 25.64 -6.22 -14.80
CA GLN A 384 24.34 -5.67 -14.37
C GLN A 384 23.47 -6.65 -13.55
N GLN A 385 24.10 -7.48 -12.73
CA GLN A 385 23.42 -8.53 -11.95
C GLN A 385 22.87 -8.05 -10.61
N LYS A 386 23.47 -7.01 -10.01
CA LYS A 386 23.12 -6.53 -8.66
C LYS A 386 22.03 -5.44 -8.75
N PRO A 387 20.76 -5.71 -8.39
CA PRO A 387 19.68 -4.72 -8.55
C PRO A 387 19.86 -3.47 -7.67
N ARG A 388 20.46 -3.63 -6.48
CA ARG A 388 20.76 -2.52 -5.54
C ARG A 388 21.78 -1.51 -6.05
N LEU A 389 22.43 -1.76 -7.19
CA LEU A 389 23.32 -0.80 -7.86
C LEU A 389 22.59 0.09 -8.87
N PHE A 390 21.32 -0.21 -9.20
CA PHE A 390 20.50 0.56 -10.13
C PHE A 390 21.15 0.73 -11.52
N SER A 391 22.03 -0.19 -11.93
CA SER A 391 22.68 -0.16 -13.24
C SER A 391 21.70 -0.35 -14.40
N ARG A 392 20.53 -0.94 -14.13
CA ARG A 392 19.39 -1.07 -15.05
C ARG A 392 18.09 -1.04 -14.23
N MET A 393 16.96 -0.80 -14.88
CA MET A 393 15.67 -0.87 -14.20
C MET A 393 15.33 -2.33 -13.83
N ALA A 394 14.98 -2.59 -12.57
CA ALA A 394 14.53 -3.91 -12.17
C ALA A 394 13.12 -4.20 -12.75
N VAL A 395 12.88 -5.46 -13.11
CA VAL A 395 11.53 -5.89 -13.54
C VAL A 395 10.65 -6.02 -12.29
N LYS A 396 9.52 -5.32 -12.29
CA LYS A 396 8.57 -5.31 -11.16
C LYS A 396 7.32 -6.13 -11.51
N GLY A 397 6.84 -6.88 -10.54
CA GLY A 397 5.52 -7.51 -10.61
C GLY A 397 4.42 -6.45 -10.51
N LEU A 398 3.37 -6.57 -11.32
CA LEU A 398 2.20 -5.70 -11.22
C LEU A 398 1.37 -6.04 -9.98
N SER A 399 0.83 -5.03 -9.32
CA SER A 399 -0.17 -5.25 -8.26
C SER A 399 -1.47 -5.82 -8.85
N PRO A 400 -2.32 -6.48 -8.03
CA PRO A 400 -3.64 -6.93 -8.49
C PRO A 400 -4.48 -5.81 -9.11
N GLU A 401 -4.44 -4.61 -8.53
CA GLU A 401 -5.10 -3.42 -9.06
C GLU A 401 -4.52 -3.01 -10.41
N GLN A 402 -3.19 -2.94 -10.55
CA GLN A 402 -2.55 -2.59 -11.82
C GLN A 402 -2.88 -3.61 -12.93
N ILE A 403 -2.95 -4.91 -12.61
CA ILE A 403 -3.35 -5.95 -13.55
C ILE A 403 -4.79 -5.71 -14.01
N PHE A 404 -5.71 -5.53 -13.06
CA PHE A 404 -7.12 -5.32 -13.35
C PHE A 404 -7.35 -4.05 -14.18
N ASP A 405 -6.80 -2.92 -13.75
CA ASP A 405 -6.98 -1.62 -14.42
C ASP A 405 -6.32 -1.60 -15.81
N SER A 406 -5.20 -2.32 -15.97
CA SER A 406 -4.55 -2.46 -17.27
C SER A 406 -5.36 -3.34 -18.21
N LEU A 407 -5.94 -4.44 -17.72
CA LEU A 407 -6.82 -5.30 -18.53
C LEU A 407 -8.09 -4.54 -18.93
N ALA A 408 -8.67 -3.78 -18.00
CA ALA A 408 -9.82 -2.94 -18.28
C ALA A 408 -9.51 -1.88 -19.37
N GLN A 409 -8.35 -1.21 -19.27
CA GLN A 409 -7.88 -0.28 -20.30
C GLN A 409 -7.61 -0.95 -21.65
N ALA A 410 -7.04 -2.16 -21.65
CA ALA A 410 -6.73 -2.88 -22.89
C ALA A 410 -8.00 -3.35 -23.62
N THR A 411 -9.02 -3.76 -22.88
CA THR A 411 -10.27 -4.32 -23.43
C THR A 411 -11.36 -3.27 -23.64
N GLY A 412 -11.17 -2.05 -23.14
CA GLY A 412 -12.22 -1.03 -23.11
C GLY A 412 -13.34 -1.33 -22.11
N TYR A 413 -13.10 -2.23 -21.15
CA TYR A 413 -14.06 -2.55 -20.11
C TYR A 413 -14.26 -1.34 -19.19
N VAL A 414 -15.49 -0.84 -19.16
CA VAL A 414 -15.94 0.18 -18.21
C VAL A 414 -16.78 -0.55 -17.16
N PRO A 415 -16.37 -0.60 -15.88
CA PRO A 415 -17.21 -1.17 -14.84
C PRO A 415 -18.57 -0.46 -14.83
N ALA A 416 -19.66 -1.23 -14.83
CA ALA A 416 -20.99 -0.65 -14.68
C ALA A 416 -21.02 0.22 -13.41
N ALA A 417 -21.50 1.47 -13.54
CA ALA A 417 -21.67 2.34 -12.40
C ALA A 417 -22.55 1.63 -11.37
N VAL A 418 -22.03 1.44 -10.15
CA VAL A 418 -22.85 0.96 -9.04
C VAL A 418 -23.96 1.98 -8.86
N ASP A 419 -25.20 1.58 -9.16
CA ASP A 419 -26.38 2.41 -8.97
C ASP A 419 -26.53 2.76 -7.48
N ARG A 420 -26.12 3.99 -7.13
CA ARG A 420 -26.14 4.51 -5.77
C ARG A 420 -27.56 4.84 -5.28
N THR A 421 -28.60 4.58 -6.07
CA THR A 421 -30.00 4.82 -5.67
C THR A 421 -30.68 3.59 -5.05
N SER A 422 -30.06 2.41 -5.09
CA SER A 422 -30.62 1.21 -4.45
C SER A 422 -30.34 1.16 -2.94
N THR A 423 -31.36 1.43 -2.12
CA THR A 423 -31.32 1.33 -0.65
C THR A 423 -31.43 -0.11 -0.11
N GLY A 424 -31.07 -1.11 -0.92
CA GLY A 424 -31.00 -2.52 -0.51
C GLY A 424 -29.58 -2.94 -0.07
N PRO A 425 -29.42 -4.04 0.69
CA PRO A 425 -28.10 -4.61 0.93
C PRO A 425 -27.45 -4.88 -0.44
N GLY A 426 -26.31 -4.22 -0.68
CA GLY A 426 -25.66 -4.21 -1.99
C GLY A 426 -25.51 -5.60 -2.57
N PRO A 427 -25.55 -5.75 -3.91
CA PRO A 427 -25.48 -7.06 -4.53
C PRO A 427 -24.18 -7.72 -4.09
N SER A 428 -24.32 -8.89 -3.47
CA SER A 428 -23.20 -9.81 -3.31
C SER A 428 -22.59 -10.01 -4.68
N ILE A 429 -21.33 -9.63 -4.86
CA ILE A 429 -20.55 -10.00 -6.04
C ILE A 429 -20.44 -11.53 -6.01
N ARG A 430 -21.42 -12.20 -6.62
CA ARG A 430 -21.30 -13.60 -6.99
C ARG A 430 -20.46 -13.60 -8.25
N PHE A 431 -19.22 -14.06 -8.15
CA PHE A 431 -18.52 -14.57 -9.32
C PHE A 431 -19.35 -15.74 -9.85
N ALA A 432 -20.22 -15.47 -10.82
CA ALA A 432 -20.75 -16.51 -11.68
C ALA A 432 -19.59 -16.91 -12.60
N VAL A 433 -18.75 -17.82 -12.13
CA VAL A 433 -18.02 -18.68 -13.05
C VAL A 433 -19.10 -19.52 -13.72
N SER A 434 -19.64 -19.05 -14.84
CA SER A 434 -20.51 -19.85 -15.67
C SER A 434 -19.67 -21.01 -16.19
N SER A 435 -19.90 -22.19 -15.62
CA SER A 435 -19.34 -23.48 -16.04
C SER A 435 -19.93 -23.95 -17.37
N SER A 436 -20.04 -23.06 -18.37
CA SER A 436 -20.73 -23.33 -19.64
C SER A 436 -19.81 -23.28 -20.86
N ILE A 437 -18.49 -23.43 -20.70
CA ILE A 437 -17.56 -23.58 -21.84
C ILE A 437 -17.10 -25.04 -22.05
N CYS A 438 -17.51 -25.99 -21.20
CA CYS A 438 -17.30 -27.42 -21.44
C CYS A 438 -18.64 -28.15 -21.53
N SER A 439 -19.35 -28.01 -22.64
CA SER A 439 -20.30 -29.01 -23.21
C SER A 439 -20.98 -28.44 -24.45
N ALA A 440 -20.23 -28.27 -25.55
CA ALA A 440 -20.86 -28.21 -26.87
C ALA A 440 -20.95 -29.66 -27.39
N ARG A 441 -22.12 -30.29 -27.21
CA ARG A 441 -22.49 -31.48 -27.99
C ARG A 441 -22.82 -31.00 -29.40
N PHE A 442 -22.16 -31.62 -30.37
CA PHE A 442 -22.51 -31.53 -31.78
C PHE A 442 -23.79 -32.35 -32.00
N GLU A 443 -24.87 -31.72 -32.43
CA GLU A 443 -25.95 -32.40 -33.13
C GLU A 443 -25.96 -31.92 -34.59
N PRO A 444 -26.06 -32.83 -35.57
CA PRO A 444 -26.03 -32.47 -36.98
C PRO A 444 -27.43 -32.02 -37.42
N SER A 445 -27.51 -30.91 -38.15
CA SER A 445 -28.70 -30.58 -38.94
C SER A 445 -28.30 -30.17 -40.35
N ASP A 446 -29.08 -30.68 -41.28
CA ASP A 446 -28.82 -30.91 -42.68
C ASP A 446 -28.64 -29.68 -43.59
N THR A 447 -27.84 -29.91 -44.63
CA THR A 447 -27.91 -29.41 -46.02
C THR A 447 -28.13 -27.91 -46.29
N ALA A 448 -27.12 -27.26 -46.89
CA ALA A 448 -27.29 -26.48 -48.12
C ALA A 448 -25.94 -26.10 -48.77
N THR A 449 -25.60 -26.83 -49.84
CA THR A 449 -24.98 -26.40 -51.11
C THR A 449 -23.73 -25.51 -51.13
N HIS A 450 -22.68 -26.13 -51.67
CA HIS A 450 -21.46 -25.61 -52.30
C HIS A 450 -21.56 -24.26 -53.04
N HIS A 451 -20.51 -23.44 -52.86
CA HIS A 451 -19.71 -22.92 -53.97
C HIS A 451 -18.29 -22.56 -53.48
N ASP A 452 -17.30 -23.32 -53.93
CA ASP A 452 -15.88 -22.93 -53.95
C ASP A 452 -15.55 -22.33 -55.34
N PRO A 453 -14.56 -21.42 -55.40
CA PRO A 453 -13.49 -21.67 -56.35
C PRO A 453 -12.10 -21.60 -55.70
N ALA A 454 -11.28 -22.54 -56.15
CA ALA A 454 -9.93 -22.88 -55.74
C ALA A 454 -8.85 -21.81 -55.99
N GLY A 455 -7.77 -21.86 -55.19
CA GLY A 455 -6.45 -21.29 -55.52
C GLY A 455 -5.42 -21.44 -54.40
N PRO A 456 -4.14 -21.79 -54.69
CA PRO A 456 -3.24 -22.61 -53.85
C PRO A 456 -2.47 -21.78 -52.80
N GLY A 457 -1.94 -22.28 -51.69
CA GLY A 457 -1.42 -23.61 -51.37
C GLY A 457 0.09 -23.48 -51.07
N THR A 458 0.48 -23.41 -49.79
CA THR A 458 1.85 -23.73 -49.33
C THR A 458 1.83 -24.23 -47.88
N ASP A 459 2.53 -25.35 -47.69
CA ASP A 459 2.77 -26.15 -46.48
C ASP A 459 3.25 -25.38 -45.25
N GLU A 460 2.68 -25.69 -44.07
CA GLU A 460 3.47 -25.80 -42.84
C GLU A 460 2.99 -27.01 -42.01
N ARG A 461 3.87 -28.02 -41.90
CA ARG A 461 3.76 -29.18 -41.02
C ARG A 461 3.87 -28.75 -39.56
N TRP A 462 2.88 -29.09 -38.74
CA TRP A 462 3.01 -29.10 -37.27
C TRP A 462 3.15 -30.54 -36.76
N LEU A 463 4.22 -30.76 -35.99
CA LEU A 463 4.55 -31.99 -35.27
C LEU A 463 3.50 -32.29 -34.19
N GLY A 464 2.86 -33.45 -34.28
CA GLY A 464 1.92 -33.94 -33.28
C GLY A 464 2.61 -34.42 -32.00
N LEU A 465 2.16 -33.91 -30.85
CA LEU A 465 2.46 -34.44 -29.52
C LEU A 465 1.26 -35.27 -29.04
N ARG A 466 1.53 -36.53 -28.69
CA ARG A 466 0.55 -37.49 -28.16
C ARG A 466 0.24 -37.16 -26.70
N SER A 467 -1.05 -37.14 -26.35
CA SER A 467 -1.58 -37.02 -25.00
C SER A 467 -1.67 -38.38 -24.29
N HIS A 468 -1.18 -38.45 -23.05
CA HIS A 468 -1.40 -39.58 -22.13
C HIS A 468 -2.78 -39.45 -21.45
N GLU A 469 -3.52 -40.56 -21.37
CA GLU A 469 -4.82 -40.70 -20.69
C GLU A 469 -4.70 -40.69 -19.16
N PRO A 470 -5.68 -40.14 -18.41
CA PRO A 470 -5.85 -40.38 -16.99
C PRO A 470 -6.89 -41.48 -16.68
N GLY A 471 -6.55 -42.36 -15.73
CA GLY A 471 -7.39 -43.46 -15.24
C GLY A 471 -8.58 -43.05 -14.35
N PRO A 472 -9.44 -44.02 -13.95
CA PRO A 472 -10.85 -43.77 -13.60
C PRO A 472 -11.10 -43.35 -12.14
N GLN A 473 -12.11 -42.49 -11.96
CA GLN A 473 -12.68 -42.10 -10.66
C GLN A 473 -13.81 -43.04 -10.19
N PRO A 474 -13.97 -43.26 -8.87
CA PRO A 474 -15.11 -43.99 -8.31
C PRO A 474 -16.36 -43.12 -8.08
N LYS A 475 -17.52 -43.78 -8.17
CA LYS A 475 -18.88 -43.26 -8.33
C LYS A 475 -19.52 -42.69 -7.04
N SER A 476 -20.44 -41.75 -7.27
CA SER A 476 -21.41 -41.13 -6.35
C SER A 476 -22.53 -42.05 -5.86
N HIS A 477 -22.97 -41.89 -4.59
CA HIS A 477 -24.32 -42.12 -4.04
C HIS A 477 -24.46 -41.07 -2.90
N GLY A 478 -25.55 -40.39 -2.55
CA GLY A 478 -26.97 -40.33 -2.91
C GLY A 478 -27.58 -39.37 -1.86
N GLY A 479 -28.46 -38.45 -2.27
CA GLY A 479 -28.93 -37.35 -1.41
C GLY A 479 -29.97 -37.75 -0.35
N CYS A 480 -30.15 -36.88 0.65
CA CYS A 480 -31.39 -36.76 1.44
C CYS A 480 -31.54 -35.31 1.93
N ARG A 481 -32.64 -34.65 1.54
CA ARG A 481 -33.17 -33.41 2.16
C ARG A 481 -34.09 -33.80 3.31
N VAL A 482 -34.06 -33.07 4.42
CA VAL A 482 -35.23 -32.91 5.31
C VAL A 482 -35.30 -31.46 5.80
N SER A 483 -36.47 -30.87 5.55
CA SER A 483 -37.04 -29.62 6.08
C SER A 483 -37.58 -29.79 7.50
N GLY A 484 -37.59 -28.75 8.34
CA GLY A 484 -38.40 -28.77 9.56
C GLY A 484 -38.16 -27.64 10.56
N THR A 485 -39.12 -26.73 10.60
CA THR A 485 -39.43 -25.75 11.66
C THR A 485 -39.74 -26.41 13.02
N GLY A 486 -39.49 -25.74 14.15
CA GLY A 486 -40.10 -26.15 15.43
C GLY A 486 -39.53 -25.49 16.69
N ASP A 487 -40.43 -25.04 17.57
CA ASP A 487 -40.29 -24.04 18.62
C ASP A 487 -40.24 -24.67 20.05
N ARG A 488 -39.66 -23.94 21.02
CA ARG A 488 -39.96 -23.88 22.48
C ARG A 488 -40.01 -25.12 23.43
N ARG A 489 -39.12 -25.02 24.46
CA ARG A 489 -39.36 -25.03 25.95
C ARG A 489 -39.43 -26.36 26.78
N PRO A 490 -39.20 -26.28 28.13
CA PRO A 490 -38.50 -27.29 28.95
C PRO A 490 -39.36 -28.01 30.02
N CYS A 491 -38.79 -29.01 30.73
CA CYS A 491 -39.32 -29.63 31.96
C CYS A 491 -38.14 -29.94 32.92
N ARG A 492 -38.04 -29.31 34.11
CA ARG A 492 -38.60 -29.63 35.45
C ARG A 492 -38.10 -30.95 36.09
N SER A 493 -37.29 -30.82 37.15
CA SER A 493 -37.05 -31.80 38.24
C SER A 493 -38.26 -31.85 39.22
N PRO A 494 -38.40 -32.75 40.25
CA PRO A 494 -37.42 -32.99 41.35
C PRO A 494 -37.39 -34.38 42.12
N VAL A 495 -36.24 -34.69 42.79
CA VAL A 495 -36.03 -35.22 44.21
C VAL A 495 -36.45 -36.69 44.60
N PRO A 496 -35.90 -37.39 45.66
CA PRO A 496 -34.56 -37.45 46.34
C PRO A 496 -34.04 -38.89 46.73
N GLY A 497 -32.83 -38.99 47.31
CA GLY A 497 -32.40 -40.10 48.21
C GLY A 497 -30.90 -40.11 48.56
N GLY A 498 -30.55 -40.27 49.86
CA GLY A 498 -29.21 -40.07 50.49
C GLY A 498 -28.11 -41.08 50.11
N THR A 499 -26.87 -41.06 50.62
CA THR A 499 -26.24 -40.54 51.85
C THR A 499 -24.71 -40.53 51.67
N GLY A 500 -23.98 -39.61 52.31
CA GLY A 500 -22.67 -39.93 52.91
C GLY A 500 -21.41 -39.17 52.42
N ALA A 501 -20.86 -38.37 53.35
CA ALA A 501 -19.48 -37.92 53.50
C ALA A 501 -18.95 -36.76 52.63
N ALA A 502 -18.30 -35.82 53.32
CA ALA A 502 -18.07 -34.44 52.94
C ALA A 502 -16.72 -34.19 52.23
N ALA A 503 -16.74 -33.27 51.27
CA ALA A 503 -15.63 -32.35 51.02
C ALA A 503 -16.20 -31.04 50.42
N ARG A 504 -15.90 -29.92 51.08
CA ARG A 504 -16.31 -28.57 50.67
C ARG A 504 -15.69 -28.22 49.31
N CYS A 505 -16.53 -27.77 48.38
CA CYS A 505 -16.13 -26.99 47.22
C CYS A 505 -16.23 -25.50 47.56
N GLU A 506 -15.14 -24.76 47.38
CA GLU A 506 -15.22 -23.36 46.99
C GLU A 506 -14.59 -23.21 45.61
N THR A 507 -15.35 -22.58 44.73
CA THR A 507 -15.13 -22.37 43.31
C THR A 507 -14.13 -21.25 43.03
N ALA A 508 -13.18 -21.48 42.12
CA ALA A 508 -12.72 -20.49 41.14
C ALA A 508 -12.01 -21.22 39.99
N GLY A 509 -12.32 -20.80 38.78
CA GLY A 509 -12.19 -21.61 37.57
C GLY A 509 -10.81 -21.76 36.97
N CYS A 510 -10.67 -22.83 36.17
CA CYS A 510 -9.83 -22.90 34.98
C CYS A 510 -10.18 -24.20 34.23
N ALA A 511 -10.52 -24.09 32.94
CA ALA A 511 -10.05 -24.96 31.85
C ALA A 511 -11.07 -25.01 30.69
N CYS A 512 -10.56 -24.81 29.47
CA CYS A 512 -10.67 -25.88 28.47
C CYS A 512 -9.53 -25.76 27.47
N CYS A 513 -8.45 -26.49 27.76
CA CYS A 513 -7.49 -26.99 26.79
C CYS A 513 -8.12 -28.12 25.99
N LEU A 514 -7.69 -28.22 24.73
CA LEU A 514 -8.07 -29.23 23.73
C LEU A 514 -7.78 -30.67 24.17
N CYS A 515 -8.73 -31.55 23.86
CA CYS A 515 -8.73 -32.99 24.05
C CYS A 515 -7.50 -33.68 23.42
N ARG A 516 -6.89 -34.61 24.16
CA ARG A 516 -6.10 -35.72 23.61
C ARG A 516 -6.88 -37.02 23.80
N CYS A 517 -7.17 -37.71 22.70
CA CYS A 517 -7.54 -39.12 22.72
C CYS A 517 -6.29 -39.96 23.02
N ARG A 518 -6.39 -40.84 24.03
CA ARG A 518 -5.35 -41.81 24.40
C ARG A 518 -5.81 -43.19 23.95
N TRP A 519 -5.01 -43.85 23.13
CA TRP A 519 -5.08 -45.30 22.91
C TRP A 519 -3.93 -45.94 23.68
N SER A 520 -4.25 -47.03 24.38
CA SER A 520 -3.36 -47.81 25.23
C SER A 520 -2.60 -48.86 24.42
N HIS A 521 -1.28 -48.96 24.62
CA HIS A 521 -0.58 -50.23 24.52
C HIS A 521 0.60 -50.24 25.50
N GLN A 522 0.62 -51.25 26.37
CA GLN A 522 1.76 -51.66 27.20
C GLN A 522 2.81 -52.33 26.30
N GLY A 523 4.09 -52.05 26.55
CA GLY A 523 5.21 -52.70 25.88
C GLY A 523 6.55 -52.09 26.31
N SER A 524 7.31 -52.85 27.07
CA SER A 524 8.65 -52.57 27.62
C SER A 524 9.72 -52.34 26.54
N GLY A 525 10.67 -51.43 26.77
CA GLY A 525 11.91 -51.39 26.00
C GLY A 525 12.72 -50.10 26.16
N SER A 526 13.88 -50.22 26.80
CA SER A 526 14.90 -49.20 27.01
C SER A 526 15.66 -48.80 25.75
N GLY A 527 15.83 -47.50 25.48
CA GLY A 527 16.80 -46.98 24.51
C GLY A 527 16.57 -45.49 24.15
N PRO A 528 17.62 -44.66 23.97
CA PRO A 528 17.45 -43.24 23.68
C PRO A 528 17.18 -42.99 22.18
N CYS A 529 15.97 -42.53 21.84
CA CYS A 529 15.67 -42.07 20.48
C CYS A 529 16.23 -40.66 20.24
N ARG A 530 17.35 -40.61 19.51
CA ARG A 530 17.76 -39.44 18.73
C ARG A 530 16.62 -39.05 17.78
N ARG A 531 16.18 -37.80 17.81
CA ARG A 531 15.25 -37.24 16.83
C ARG A 531 16.04 -36.86 15.59
N VAL A 532 15.86 -37.63 14.52
CA VAL A 532 16.28 -37.30 13.16
C VAL A 532 15.46 -36.08 12.72
N LEU A 533 16.13 -34.94 12.58
CA LEU A 533 15.62 -33.79 11.85
C LEU A 533 15.80 -34.10 10.37
N GLY A 534 14.70 -34.36 9.66
CA GLY A 534 14.69 -34.43 8.21
C GLY A 534 14.97 -33.04 7.64
N THR A 535 16.21 -32.79 7.26
CA THR A 535 16.62 -31.69 6.39
C THR A 535 16.31 -32.08 4.94
N ALA A 536 15.43 -31.34 4.28
CA ALA A 536 15.31 -31.39 2.83
C ALA A 536 16.52 -30.67 2.22
N GLN A 537 17.56 -31.42 1.85
CA GLN A 537 18.64 -30.95 1.00
C GLN A 537 18.17 -31.02 -0.46
N LEU A 538 18.19 -29.87 -1.14
CA LEU A 538 18.16 -29.81 -2.60
C LEU A 538 19.52 -30.25 -3.13
N GLU A 539 19.63 -31.48 -3.62
CA GLU A 539 20.80 -31.92 -4.38
C GLU A 539 20.73 -31.40 -5.82
N ARG A 540 21.86 -30.82 -6.27
CA ARG A 540 22.09 -30.45 -7.67
C ARG A 540 22.30 -31.72 -8.49
N VAL A 541 21.46 -31.95 -9.50
CA VAL A 541 21.72 -32.94 -10.55
C VAL A 541 22.72 -32.34 -11.56
N PRO A 542 23.88 -32.98 -11.83
CA PRO A 542 24.79 -32.53 -12.88
C PRO A 542 24.21 -32.84 -14.27
N ALA A 543 24.29 -31.87 -15.18
CA ALA A 543 23.89 -32.03 -16.58
C ALA A 543 24.81 -33.04 -17.30
N GLN A 544 24.23 -34.07 -17.92
CA GLN A 544 24.94 -34.94 -18.86
C GLN A 544 25.04 -34.27 -20.24
N PRO A 545 26.17 -34.43 -20.97
CA PRO A 545 26.32 -33.87 -22.30
C PRO A 545 25.60 -34.73 -23.36
N LEU A 546 24.84 -34.06 -24.24
CA LEU A 546 24.18 -34.66 -25.41
C LEU A 546 25.23 -35.21 -26.40
N ARG A 547 25.17 -36.52 -26.66
CA ARG A 547 25.89 -37.18 -27.77
C ARG A 547 25.27 -36.78 -29.11
N ARG A 548 26.12 -36.39 -30.08
CA ARG A 548 25.77 -36.29 -31.51
C ARG A 548 25.55 -37.68 -32.10
N PRO A 549 24.56 -37.92 -32.97
CA PRO A 549 24.56 -39.07 -33.86
C PRO A 549 25.51 -38.79 -35.03
N GLY A 550 26.53 -39.64 -35.18
CA GLY A 550 27.30 -39.78 -36.40
C GLY A 550 26.45 -40.43 -37.50
N GLY A 551 26.85 -40.19 -38.75
CA GLY A 551 26.04 -40.44 -39.93
C GLY A 551 25.97 -41.88 -40.44
N SER A 552 25.20 -41.97 -41.52
CA SER A 552 25.32 -42.85 -42.68
C SER A 552 24.70 -42.10 -43.85
#